data_AF-A0A645DJF6-F1
#
_entry.id   AF-A0A645DJF6-F1
#
_cell.length_a   1.000
_cell.length_b   1.000
_cell.length_c   1.000
_cell.angle_alpha   90.00
_cell.angle_beta   90.00
_cell.angle_gamma   90.00
#
_symmetry.space_group_name_H-M   'P 1'
#
loop_
_entity.id
_entity.type
_entity.pdbx_description
1 polymer ?
#
loop_
_entity_poly.entity_id
_entity_poly.type
_entity_poly.pdbx_seq_one_letter_code
_entity_poly.pdbx_strand_id
1 'polypeptide(L)'
;MKHVKEAPVGMALPAIVLALLCVLLGVFNQVAHTLLLQPALGYAESFGGWPESGMLVTLSCVALTLALLDHLYGRKKSGSALHSADHIHYAPGAKQVYALADAGKLDPYNWLTAAIGGFSRVCMQIEKGVSWVYDKGVPGLIRGVSSLLHRAANGSLTRYLALAAAGLACVALVFLIILL
;
A
#
# COMPACT_ATOMS: atom_id res chain seq x y z
N MET A 1 35.52 14.16 -21.96
CA MET A 1 34.72 12.96 -22.28
C MET A 1 35.50 12.04 -23.23
N LYS A 2 36.66 11.52 -22.83
CA LYS A 2 37.56 10.77 -23.75
C LYS A 2 37.59 9.25 -23.56
N HIS A 3 36.79 8.68 -22.65
CA HIS A 3 36.70 7.22 -22.45
C HIS A 3 35.30 6.80 -22.01
N VAL A 4 34.28 7.05 -22.84
CA VAL A 4 33.00 6.34 -22.70
C VAL A 4 33.06 5.17 -23.67
N LYS A 5 33.09 3.95 -23.14
CA LYS A 5 33.08 2.73 -23.94
C LYS A 5 31.65 2.50 -24.41
N GLU A 6 31.49 2.28 -25.71
CA GLU A 6 30.19 1.95 -26.32
C GLU A 6 29.57 0.71 -25.66
N ALA A 7 28.24 0.63 -25.73
CA ALA A 7 27.51 -0.50 -25.18
C ALA A 7 27.97 -1.81 -25.86
N PRO A 8 28.10 -2.92 -25.11
CA PRO A 8 28.44 -4.21 -25.69
C PRO A 8 27.38 -4.64 -26.72
N VAL A 9 27.80 -5.39 -27.73
CA VAL A 9 26.94 -5.79 -28.88
C VAL A 9 25.64 -6.45 -28.45
N GLY A 10 25.66 -7.24 -27.37
CA GLY A 10 24.46 -7.89 -26.81
C GLY A 10 23.40 -6.92 -26.29
N MET A 11 23.76 -5.68 -25.91
CA MET A 11 22.82 -4.62 -25.51
C MET A 11 22.51 -3.68 -26.68
N ALA A 12 23.47 -3.43 -27.56
CA ALA A 12 23.29 -2.55 -28.72
C ALA A 12 22.34 -3.16 -29.77
N LEU A 13 22.43 -4.47 -30.01
CA LEU A 13 21.59 -5.17 -31.00
C LEU A 13 20.09 -5.01 -30.72
N PRO A 14 19.55 -5.34 -29.52
CA PRO A 14 18.14 -5.12 -29.25
C PRO A 14 17.74 -3.64 -29.30
N ALA A 15 18.61 -2.73 -28.85
CA ALA A 15 18.34 -1.29 -28.90
C ALA A 15 18.21 -0.77 -30.35
N ILE A 16 19.10 -1.20 -31.24
CA ILE A 16 19.07 -0.84 -32.67
C ILE A 16 17.83 -1.44 -33.34
N VAL A 17 17.54 -2.72 -33.09
CA VAL A 17 16.36 -3.38 -33.66
C VAL A 17 15.07 -2.68 -33.22
N LEU A 18 14.95 -2.35 -31.93
CA LEU A 18 13.79 -1.60 -31.42
C LEU A 18 13.71 -0.20 -32.03
N ALA A 19 14.82 0.52 -32.14
CA ALA A 19 14.83 1.85 -32.75
C ALA A 19 14.40 1.80 -34.23
N LEU A 20 14.90 0.83 -34.99
CA LEU A 20 14.50 0.62 -36.39
C LEU A 20 13.01 0.28 -36.51
N LEU A 21 12.50 -0.59 -35.63
CA LEU A 21 11.07 -0.87 -35.58
C LEU A 21 10.25 0.39 -35.23
N CYS A 22 10.67 1.20 -34.26
CA CYS A 22 10.00 2.46 -33.94
C CYS A 22 9.93 3.42 -35.14
N VAL A 23 11.02 3.55 -35.90
CA VAL A 23 11.02 4.37 -37.12
C VAL A 23 10.12 3.76 -38.19
N LEU A 24 10.19 2.45 -38.42
CA LEU A 24 9.39 1.77 -39.43
C LEU A 24 7.89 1.85 -39.10
N LEU A 25 7.48 1.54 -37.87
CA LEU A 25 6.08 1.69 -37.44
C LEU A 25 5.64 3.16 -37.41
N GLY A 26 6.53 4.10 -37.11
CA GLY A 26 6.22 5.54 -37.12
C GLY A 26 5.98 6.09 -38.53
N VAL A 27 6.84 5.72 -39.50
CA VAL A 27 6.73 6.17 -40.90
C VAL A 27 5.59 5.45 -41.62
N PHE A 28 5.46 4.14 -41.40
CA PHE A 28 4.39 3.32 -41.99
C PHE A 28 3.19 3.16 -41.04
N ASN A 29 2.85 4.21 -40.29
CA ASN A 29 1.81 4.15 -39.26
C ASN A 29 0.45 3.70 -39.83
N GLN A 30 0.08 4.15 -41.03
CA GLN A 30 -1.16 3.78 -41.70
C GLN A 30 -1.26 2.27 -41.92
N VAL A 31 -0.17 1.65 -42.36
CA VAL A 31 -0.09 0.20 -42.57
C VAL A 31 -0.19 -0.55 -41.25
N ALA A 32 0.51 -0.09 -40.21
CA ALA A 32 0.43 -0.70 -38.88
C ALA A 32 -0.98 -0.59 -38.28
N HIS A 33 -1.63 0.57 -38.41
CA HIS A 33 -3.00 0.78 -37.91
C HIS A 33 -4.03 -0.08 -38.63
N THR A 34 -3.96 -0.14 -39.96
CA THR A 34 -4.95 -0.88 -40.79
C THR A 34 -4.79 -2.39 -40.69
N LEU A 35 -3.56 -2.91 -40.62
CA LEU A 35 -3.31 -4.35 -40.59
C LEU A 35 -3.32 -4.95 -39.18
N LEU A 36 -2.93 -4.20 -38.14
CA LEU A 36 -2.77 -4.73 -36.78
C LEU A 36 -3.83 -4.19 -35.82
N LEU A 37 -4.00 -2.87 -35.74
CA LEU A 37 -4.78 -2.25 -34.65
C LEU A 37 -6.29 -2.27 -34.91
N GLN A 38 -6.73 -1.91 -36.12
CA GLN A 38 -8.15 -1.92 -36.50
C GLN A 38 -8.81 -3.30 -36.38
N PRO A 39 -8.25 -4.40 -36.93
CA PRO A 39 -8.88 -5.72 -36.79
C PRO A 39 -8.82 -6.28 -35.36
N ALA A 40 -7.80 -5.92 -34.57
CA ALA A 40 -7.70 -6.37 -33.18
C ALA A 40 -8.66 -5.64 -32.23
N LEU A 41 -8.98 -4.37 -32.51
CA LEU A 41 -9.81 -3.52 -31.65
C LEU A 41 -11.24 -3.32 -32.19
N GLY A 42 -11.51 -3.68 -33.43
CA GLY A 42 -12.83 -3.57 -34.06
C GLY A 42 -13.26 -2.13 -34.39
N TYR A 43 -12.32 -1.19 -34.55
CA TYR A 43 -12.62 0.20 -34.87
C TYR A 43 -12.74 0.42 -36.38
N ALA A 44 -13.77 1.18 -36.80
CA ALA A 44 -13.99 1.59 -38.19
C ALA A 44 -13.21 2.86 -38.60
N GLU A 45 -12.79 3.67 -37.61
CA GLU A 45 -12.09 4.93 -37.84
C GLU A 45 -10.59 4.70 -38.12
N SER A 46 -10.04 5.47 -39.07
CA SER A 46 -8.62 5.43 -39.43
C SER A 46 -7.89 6.64 -38.87
N PHE A 47 -7.00 6.41 -37.89
CA PHE A 47 -6.16 7.45 -37.28
C PHE A 47 -4.73 7.49 -37.86
N GLY A 48 -4.51 6.81 -38.99
CA GLY A 48 -3.18 6.72 -39.59
C GLY A 48 -2.86 7.89 -40.50
N GLY A 49 -1.64 8.42 -40.42
CA GLY A 49 -1.13 9.43 -41.33
C GLY A 49 -0.44 10.58 -40.61
N TRP A 50 -0.43 11.75 -41.26
CA TRP A 50 0.05 12.99 -40.66
C TRP A 50 -0.88 13.44 -39.53
N PRO A 51 -0.34 14.04 -38.45
CA PRO A 51 -1.17 14.55 -37.36
C PRO A 51 -2.16 15.59 -37.88
N GLU A 52 -3.46 15.33 -37.70
CA GLU A 52 -4.53 16.23 -38.17
C GLU A 52 -4.52 17.58 -37.45
N SER A 53 -3.95 17.64 -36.25
CA SER A 53 -3.84 18.86 -35.46
C SER A 53 -2.42 19.43 -35.52
N GLY A 54 -2.22 20.44 -36.36
CA GLY A 54 -1.00 21.24 -36.38
C GLY A 54 -0.72 21.95 -35.04
N MET A 55 -1.75 22.20 -34.22
CA MET A 55 -1.59 22.76 -32.88
C MET A 55 -0.83 21.81 -31.95
N LEU A 56 -1.11 20.51 -32.00
CA LEU A 56 -0.39 19.51 -31.20
C LEU A 56 1.08 19.40 -31.62
N VAL A 57 1.35 19.46 -32.92
CA VAL A 57 2.71 19.44 -33.47
C VAL A 57 3.50 20.67 -33.01
N THR A 58 2.92 21.85 -33.17
CA THR A 58 3.58 23.12 -32.78
C THR A 58 3.83 23.17 -31.28
N LEU A 59 2.87 22.75 -30.45
CA LEU A 59 3.04 22.67 -29.00
C LEU A 59 4.18 21.70 -28.62
N SER A 60 4.25 20.55 -29.28
CA SER A 60 5.34 19.57 -29.08
C SER A 60 6.69 20.15 -29.47
N CYS A 61 6.79 20.84 -30.60
CA CYS A 61 8.03 21.52 -31.03
C CYS A 61 8.46 22.62 -30.04
N VAL A 62 7.50 23.40 -29.51
CA VAL A 62 7.78 24.41 -28.48
C VAL A 62 8.25 23.75 -27.19
N ALA A 63 7.62 22.65 -26.76
CA ALA A 63 8.04 21.91 -25.57
C ALA A 63 9.47 21.36 -25.71
N LEU A 64 9.81 20.77 -26.87
CA LEU A 64 11.15 20.25 -27.14
C LEU A 64 12.21 21.35 -27.20
N THR A 65 11.90 22.49 -27.80
CA THR A 65 12.83 23.63 -27.83
C THR A 65 13.05 24.21 -26.43
N LEU A 66 12.00 24.34 -25.61
CA LEU A 66 12.13 24.74 -24.21
C LEU A 66 12.96 23.74 -23.39
N ALA A 67 12.74 22.43 -23.58
CA ALA A 67 13.53 21.40 -22.90
C ALA A 67 15.01 21.46 -23.29
N LEU A 68 15.32 21.69 -24.57
CA LEU A 68 16.70 21.88 -25.03
C LEU A 68 17.33 23.12 -24.41
N LEU A 69 16.62 24.25 -24.41
CA LEU A 69 17.09 25.50 -23.81
C LEU A 69 17.36 25.35 -22.32
N ASP A 70 16.46 24.68 -21.59
CA ASP A 70 16.61 24.40 -20.16
C ASP A 70 17.84 23.52 -19.89
N HIS A 71 18.04 22.45 -20.68
CA HIS A 71 19.20 21.57 -20.55
C HIS A 71 20.52 22.31 -20.82
N LEU A 72 20.56 23.16 -21.86
CA LEU A 72 21.74 23.97 -22.18
C LEU A 72 22.05 24.99 -21.07
N TYR A 73 21.01 25.62 -20.51
CA TYR A 73 21.14 26.53 -19.38
C TYR A 73 21.63 25.80 -18.12
N GLY A 74 21.01 24.66 -17.78
CA GLY A 74 21.39 23.82 -16.65
C GLY A 74 22.82 23.30 -16.75
N ARG A 75 23.25 22.87 -17.95
CA ARG A 75 24.64 22.48 -18.21
C ARG A 75 25.61 23.64 -17.96
N LYS A 76 25.27 24.85 -18.40
CA LYS A 76 26.11 26.05 -18.20
C LYS A 76 26.21 26.43 -16.72
N LYS A 77 25.11 26.29 -15.96
CA LYS A 77 25.04 26.64 -14.54
C LYS A 77 25.70 25.60 -13.62
N SER A 78 25.55 24.32 -13.95
CA SER A 78 26.01 23.20 -13.12
C SER A 78 27.41 22.68 -13.51
N GLY A 79 27.93 23.08 -14.67
CA GLY A 79 29.26 22.68 -15.16
C GLY A 79 29.35 21.23 -15.67
N SER A 80 28.27 20.45 -15.58
CA SER A 80 28.17 19.08 -16.07
C SER A 80 26.82 18.84 -16.75
N ALA A 81 26.80 18.01 -17.80
CA ALA A 81 25.56 17.60 -18.46
C ALA A 81 24.70 16.70 -17.56
N LEU A 82 25.31 15.95 -16.65
CA LEU A 82 24.61 15.06 -15.72
C LEU A 82 23.83 15.82 -14.64
N HIS A 83 24.37 16.95 -14.19
CA HIS A 83 23.76 17.78 -13.15
C HIS A 83 22.93 18.93 -13.75
N SER A 84 22.54 18.80 -15.02
CA SER A 84 21.80 19.83 -15.74
C SER A 84 20.36 19.98 -15.27
N ALA A 85 19.79 19.01 -14.55
CA ALA A 85 18.44 19.10 -13.98
C ALA A 85 18.45 19.60 -12.52
N ASP A 86 19.62 19.71 -11.89
CA ASP A 86 19.74 20.04 -10.47
C ASP A 86 19.18 21.44 -10.15
N HIS A 87 19.22 22.38 -11.10
CA HIS A 87 18.65 23.70 -10.90
C HIS A 87 17.13 23.68 -10.72
N ILE A 88 16.44 22.67 -11.27
CA ILE A 88 15.00 22.46 -11.07
C ILE A 88 14.76 21.66 -9.80
N HIS A 89 15.53 20.60 -9.59
CA HIS A 89 15.39 19.72 -8.41
C HIS A 89 15.57 20.49 -7.10
N TYR A 90 16.50 21.46 -7.05
CA TYR A 90 16.75 22.28 -5.86
C TYR A 90 16.01 23.63 -5.85
N ALA A 91 15.15 23.92 -6.83
CA ALA A 91 14.38 25.16 -6.85
C ALA A 91 13.41 25.25 -5.66
N PRO A 92 13.15 26.45 -5.12
CA PRO A 92 12.15 26.63 -4.06
C PRO A 92 10.78 26.19 -4.56
N GLY A 93 10.06 25.40 -3.75
CA GLY A 93 8.81 24.73 -4.14
C GLY A 93 9.05 23.34 -4.75
N ALA A 94 9.76 23.25 -5.87
CA ALA A 94 10.04 21.97 -6.54
C ALA A 94 10.80 21.00 -5.63
N LYS A 95 11.79 21.49 -4.88
CA LYS A 95 12.56 20.69 -3.92
C LYS A 95 11.69 19.98 -2.88
N GLN A 96 10.61 20.64 -2.43
CA GLN A 96 9.71 20.07 -1.43
C GLN A 96 8.86 18.95 -2.05
N VAL A 97 8.39 19.15 -3.28
CA VAL A 97 7.63 18.15 -4.03
C VAL A 97 8.49 16.93 -4.32
N TYR A 98 9.72 17.14 -4.82
CA TYR A 98 10.69 16.06 -5.03
C TYR A 98 11.03 15.34 -3.73
N ALA A 99 11.29 16.06 -2.63
CA ALA A 99 11.54 15.43 -1.34
C ALA A 99 10.33 14.60 -0.84
N LEU A 100 9.09 15.02 -1.14
CA LEU A 100 7.89 14.25 -0.81
C LEU A 100 7.75 13.01 -1.71
N ALA A 101 8.09 13.14 -2.99
CA ALA A 101 8.09 12.06 -3.97
C ALA A 101 9.17 11.01 -3.62
N ASP A 102 10.39 11.44 -3.33
CA ASP A 102 11.52 10.58 -2.95
C ASP A 102 11.26 9.86 -1.61
N ALA A 103 10.53 10.50 -0.70
CA ALA A 103 10.04 9.87 0.52
C ALA A 103 8.91 8.85 0.30
N GLY A 104 8.49 8.62 -0.95
CA GLY A 104 7.39 7.71 -1.31
C GLY A 104 6.04 8.15 -0.76
N LYS A 105 5.90 9.40 -0.30
CA LYS A 105 4.68 9.90 0.35
C LYS A 105 3.58 10.23 -0.66
N LEU A 106 3.94 10.46 -1.92
CA LEU A 106 3.00 10.69 -3.02
C LEU A 106 2.59 9.39 -3.73
N ASP A 107 3.06 8.23 -3.25
CA ASP A 107 2.73 6.94 -3.84
C ASP A 107 1.41 6.38 -3.28
N PRO A 108 0.35 6.24 -4.12
CA PRO A 108 -0.92 5.67 -3.70
C PRO A 108 -0.80 4.25 -3.13
N TYR A 109 0.20 3.47 -3.59
CA TYR A 109 0.43 2.12 -3.10
C TYR A 109 0.82 2.12 -1.60
N ASN A 110 1.67 3.07 -1.19
CA ASN A 110 2.10 3.20 0.20
C ASN A 110 0.93 3.60 1.12
N TRP A 111 0.01 4.43 0.64
CA TRP A 111 -1.19 4.77 1.41
C TRP A 111 -2.11 3.57 1.59
N LEU A 112 -2.32 2.80 0.52
CA LEU A 112 -3.19 1.63 0.56
C LEU A 112 -2.64 0.56 1.49
N THR A 113 -1.34 0.26 1.39
CA THR A 113 -0.67 -0.71 2.28
C THR A 113 -0.70 -0.26 3.74
N ALA A 114 -0.51 1.03 4.02
CA ALA A 114 -0.66 1.57 5.37
C ALA A 114 -2.10 1.44 5.91
N ALA A 115 -3.11 1.72 5.07
CA ALA A 115 -4.52 1.59 5.44
C ALA A 115 -4.89 0.12 5.76
N ILE A 116 -4.49 -0.82 4.90
CA ILE A 116 -4.71 -2.26 5.11
C ILE A 116 -3.97 -2.73 6.38
N GLY A 117 -2.73 -2.27 6.58
CA GLY A 117 -1.96 -2.58 7.79
C GLY A 117 -2.63 -2.04 9.06
N GLY A 118 -3.21 -0.84 9.00
CA GLY A 118 -4.00 -0.27 10.08
C GLY A 118 -5.24 -1.12 10.39
N PHE A 119 -6.02 -1.48 9.37
CA PHE A 119 -7.19 -2.33 9.52
C PHE A 119 -6.86 -3.69 10.12
N SER A 120 -5.80 -4.34 9.63
CA SER A 120 -5.33 -5.63 10.15
C SER A 120 -4.97 -5.56 11.65
N ARG A 121 -4.33 -4.48 12.10
CA ARG A 121 -4.03 -4.28 13.53
C ARG A 121 -5.28 -4.21 14.38
N VAL A 122 -6.33 -3.54 13.89
CA VAL A 122 -7.62 -3.46 14.58
C VAL A 122 -8.24 -4.85 14.70
N CYS A 123 -8.28 -5.61 13.60
CA CYS A 123 -8.79 -6.99 13.62
C CYS A 123 -8.02 -7.86 14.61
N MET A 124 -6.68 -7.81 14.59
CA MET A 124 -5.84 -8.54 15.54
C MET A 124 -6.09 -8.15 17.00
N GLN A 125 -6.40 -6.88 17.26
CA GLN A 125 -6.66 -6.42 18.63
C GLN A 125 -8.01 -6.92 19.13
N ILE A 126 -9.03 -6.97 18.27
CA ILE A 126 -10.33 -7.57 18.57
C ILE A 126 -10.15 -9.05 18.85
N GLU A 127 -9.46 -9.78 17.98
CA GLU A 127 -9.21 -11.22 18.13
C GLU A 127 -8.50 -11.52 19.45
N LYS A 128 -7.44 -10.78 19.78
CA LYS A 128 -6.74 -10.91 21.07
C LYS A 128 -7.65 -10.62 22.26
N GLY A 129 -8.56 -9.65 22.13
CA GLY A 129 -9.56 -9.36 23.15
C GLY A 129 -10.49 -10.55 23.38
N VAL A 130 -11.02 -11.13 22.30
CA VAL A 130 -11.86 -12.33 22.36
C VAL A 130 -11.10 -13.51 22.97
N SER A 131 -9.90 -13.82 22.49
CA SER A 131 -9.07 -14.90 23.06
C SER A 131 -8.79 -14.67 24.55
N TRP A 132 -8.53 -13.44 24.98
CA TRP A 132 -8.32 -13.16 26.41
C TRP A 132 -9.56 -13.49 27.25
N VAL A 133 -10.76 -13.16 26.77
CA VAL A 133 -12.01 -13.48 27.47
C VAL A 133 -12.17 -14.99 27.65
N TYR A 134 -11.96 -15.75 26.57
CA TYR A 134 -12.17 -17.20 26.57
C TYR A 134 -11.05 -17.99 27.25
N ASP A 135 -9.79 -17.59 27.10
CA ASP A 135 -8.65 -18.36 27.60
C ASP A 135 -8.25 -17.98 29.02
N LYS A 136 -8.45 -16.71 29.41
CA LYS A 136 -8.03 -16.19 30.72
C LYS A 136 -9.19 -15.73 31.58
N GLY A 137 -10.13 -14.97 31.02
CA GLY A 137 -11.25 -14.40 31.76
C GLY A 137 -12.15 -15.47 32.37
N VAL A 138 -12.82 -16.25 31.52
CA VAL A 138 -13.77 -17.28 31.96
C VAL A 138 -13.07 -18.39 32.78
N PRO A 139 -11.95 -18.98 32.33
CA PRO A 139 -11.29 -20.04 33.10
C PRO A 139 -10.70 -19.52 34.41
N GLY A 140 -10.23 -18.27 34.44
CA GLY A 140 -9.74 -17.62 35.66
C GLY A 140 -10.84 -17.44 36.70
N LEU A 141 -12.03 -16.98 36.29
CA LEU A 141 -13.20 -16.88 37.16
C LEU A 141 -13.61 -18.24 37.71
N ILE A 142 -13.73 -19.25 36.85
CA ILE A 142 -14.11 -20.61 37.26
C ILE A 142 -13.08 -21.17 38.24
N ARG A 143 -11.77 -21.07 37.94
CA ARG A 143 -10.71 -21.49 38.86
C ARG A 143 -10.80 -20.78 40.21
N GLY A 144 -11.10 -19.48 40.21
CA GLY A 144 -11.32 -18.70 41.43
C GLY A 144 -12.45 -19.28 42.28
N VAL A 145 -13.64 -19.45 41.70
CA VAL A 145 -14.81 -20.02 42.39
C VAL A 145 -14.53 -21.45 42.86
N SER A 146 -13.94 -22.30 42.02
CA SER A 146 -13.57 -23.67 42.38
C SER A 146 -12.56 -23.72 43.52
N SER A 147 -11.58 -22.81 43.55
CA SER A 147 -10.60 -22.75 44.65
C SER A 147 -11.25 -22.35 45.98
N LEU A 148 -12.20 -21.40 45.95
CA LEU A 148 -12.98 -21.01 47.12
C LEU A 148 -13.84 -22.17 47.64
N LEU A 149 -14.52 -22.86 46.72
CA LEU A 149 -15.33 -24.03 47.06
C LEU A 149 -14.48 -25.16 47.64
N HIS A 150 -13.31 -25.42 47.07
CA HIS A 150 -12.38 -26.43 47.56
C HIS A 150 -11.84 -26.07 48.97
N ARG A 151 -11.57 -24.79 49.25
CA ARG A 151 -11.17 -24.34 50.59
C ARG A 151 -12.30 -24.49 51.62
N ALA A 152 -13.55 -24.27 51.21
CA ALA A 152 -14.72 -24.49 52.06
C ALA A 152 -14.91 -25.99 52.36
N ALA A 153 -14.74 -26.85 51.35
CA ALA A 153 -14.92 -28.31 51.43
C ALA A 153 -13.58 -29.06 51.58
N ASN A 154 -12.84 -28.82 52.67
CA ASN A 154 -11.49 -29.39 52.86
C ASN A 154 -11.41 -30.68 53.71
N GLY A 155 -12.54 -31.37 53.97
CA GLY A 155 -12.55 -32.61 54.75
C GLY A 155 -12.76 -32.46 56.27
N SER A 156 -12.80 -31.24 56.81
CA SER A 156 -13.08 -31.00 58.24
C SER A 156 -14.54 -31.27 58.62
N LEU A 157 -14.79 -32.30 59.45
CA LEU A 157 -16.13 -32.67 59.96
C LEU A 157 -16.91 -31.48 60.55
N THR A 158 -16.26 -30.64 61.35
CA THR A 158 -16.87 -29.46 61.99
C THR A 158 -17.43 -28.45 60.98
N ARG A 159 -16.77 -28.28 59.82
CA ARG A 159 -17.23 -27.35 58.77
C ARG A 159 -18.45 -27.90 58.05
N TYR A 160 -18.51 -29.21 57.81
CA TYR A 160 -19.69 -29.83 57.20
C TYR A 160 -20.91 -29.79 58.13
N LEU A 161 -20.72 -30.03 59.43
CA LEU A 161 -21.80 -29.88 60.42
C LEU A 161 -22.29 -28.43 60.52
N ALA A 162 -21.37 -27.45 60.53
CA ALA A 162 -21.73 -26.04 60.51
C ALA A 162 -22.46 -25.64 59.22
N LEU A 163 -22.04 -26.16 58.06
CA LEU A 163 -22.70 -25.92 56.78
C LEU A 163 -24.09 -26.55 56.72
N ALA A 164 -24.27 -27.74 57.29
CA ALA A 164 -25.57 -28.41 57.38
C ALA A 164 -26.54 -27.65 58.30
N ALA A 165 -26.08 -27.20 59.47
CA ALA A 165 -26.87 -26.37 60.37
C ALA A 165 -27.23 -25.01 59.74
N ALA A 166 -26.29 -24.36 59.04
CA ALA A 166 -26.53 -23.13 58.30
C ALA A 166 -27.52 -23.33 57.14
N GLY A 167 -27.43 -24.45 56.42
CA GLY A 167 -28.37 -24.83 55.38
C GLY A 167 -29.80 -25.00 55.92
N LEU A 168 -29.95 -25.68 57.06
CA LEU A 168 -31.25 -25.84 57.73
C LEU A 168 -31.85 -24.48 58.13
N ALA A 169 -31.04 -23.60 58.74
CA ALA A 169 -31.47 -22.27 59.13
C ALA A 169 -31.86 -21.41 57.90
N CYS A 170 -31.11 -21.50 56.81
CA CYS A 170 -31.39 -20.80 55.55
C CYS A 170 -32.73 -21.26 54.95
N VAL A 171 -32.97 -22.57 54.88
CA VAL A 171 -34.24 -23.12 54.38
C VAL A 171 -35.41 -22.69 55.25
N ALA A 172 -35.26 -22.73 56.58
CA ALA A 172 -36.29 -22.24 57.51
C ALA A 172 -36.60 -20.75 57.28
N LEU A 173 -35.57 -19.93 57.06
CA LEU A 173 -35.70 -18.50 56.72
C LEU A 173 -36.45 -18.28 55.41
N VAL A 174 -36.10 -19.03 54.36
CA VAL A 174 -36.80 -18.95 53.06
C VAL A 174 -38.27 -19.32 53.20
N PHE A 175 -38.59 -20.39 53.94
CA PHE A 175 -39.97 -20.78 54.21
C PHE A 175 -40.73 -19.70 55.00
N LEU A 176 -40.09 -19.08 55.98
CA LEU A 176 -40.70 -18.02 56.79
C LEU A 176 -40.97 -16.76 55.95
N ILE A 177 -40.07 -16.43 55.02
CA ILE A 177 -40.27 -15.34 54.04
C ILE A 177 -41.42 -15.65 53.06
N ILE A 178 -41.61 -16.92 52.68
CA ILE A 178 -42.68 -17.32 51.76
C ILE A 178 -44.05 -17.39 52.46
N LEU A 179 -44.08 -17.71 53.76
CA LEU A 179 -45.30 -17.82 54.56
C LEU A 179 -45.85 -16.48 55.09
N LEU A 180 -45.05 -15.41 55.00
CA LEU A 180 -45.33 -14.07 55.54
C LEU A 180 -45.66 -13.10 54.41
#